data_AF-A0A931EGT7-F1
#
_entry.id   AF-A0A931EGT7-F1
#
_cell.length_a   1.000
_cell.length_b   1.000
_cell.length_c   1.000
_cell.angle_alpha   90.00
_cell.angle_beta   90.00
_cell.angle_gamma   90.00
#
_symmetry.space_group_name_H-M   'P 1'
#
loop_
_entity.id
_entity.type
_entity.pdbx_description
1 polymer ?
#
loop_
_entity_poly.entity_id
_entity_poly.type
_entity_poly.pdbx_seq_one_letter_code
_entity_poly.pdbx_strand_id
1 'polypeptide(L)'
;MKRLLWIFLLLAGGLPLFAQTPDCVVAFTFNAAAQRSTITGCGHNTQGVYEWRAVYASTGFTVLSLRIESSLNGVTWAAFNGTVNNGINPNTSITSASTDVSGFNEYVSVTLTSATGAGTISGVLYGCRQPGCSTAGATVTIPTPVPVDGPTAAGSPPTTPPVLVAGQDSTPLIRTMRTDANGDVLVVGAQPANSTASWTDATPQDTVLAVSTVNQANVTFGLVKTGVITAGVVTFEGTTDGTTWVPVSVVSIGSTNSSSTSMTLATQSNNIWQMFIGGLTSFRLRLSTAITGAGATAAFTLVATTFGTELQQVVTQASGLNLHTNVDTLPGATTAQADAQTNSPVQPTATPSFTAIKQPTYPFKFNGATWDRDFTCPLSAPITFTAASGSLQIVAASGATIVRICHISISSSAASNWTIQYGTGANCGTGTAALTGAYNNVTTFALDFAGTLRTPASQALCLNSSVAVTAGGVVTYAQF
;
A
#
# COMPACT_ATOMS: atom_id res chain seq x y z
N MET A 1 21.37 -12.40 -60.65
CA MET A 1 21.04 -11.83 -59.33
C MET A 1 19.58 -12.12 -58.95
N LYS A 2 19.21 -13.40 -58.71
CA LYS A 2 17.81 -13.85 -58.51
C LYS A 2 17.60 -14.75 -57.27
N ARG A 3 18.58 -14.85 -56.36
CA ARG A 3 18.52 -15.77 -55.21
C ARG A 3 18.70 -15.11 -53.83
N LEU A 4 18.78 -13.78 -53.75
CA LEU A 4 19.01 -13.09 -52.46
C LEU A 4 17.74 -12.57 -51.77
N LEU A 5 16.55 -12.64 -52.39
CA LEU A 5 15.33 -12.07 -51.82
C LEU A 5 14.58 -13.02 -50.85
N TRP A 6 15.00 -14.29 -50.73
CA TRP A 6 14.32 -15.28 -49.88
C TRP A 6 14.86 -15.37 -48.45
N ILE A 7 15.94 -14.65 -48.11
CA ILE A 7 16.62 -14.77 -46.81
C ILE A 7 16.23 -13.63 -45.84
N PHE A 8 15.60 -12.56 -46.30
CA PHE A 8 15.25 -11.43 -45.44
C PHE A 8 13.93 -11.57 -44.66
N LEU A 9 13.24 -12.71 -44.75
CA LEU A 9 11.99 -12.94 -44.03
C LEU A 9 12.08 -13.99 -42.90
N LEU A 10 13.26 -14.53 -42.59
CA LEU A 10 13.41 -15.73 -41.74
C LEU A 10 14.48 -15.66 -40.62
N LEU A 11 14.86 -14.46 -40.15
CA LEU A 11 15.65 -14.23 -38.91
C LEU A 11 14.92 -13.15 -38.09
N ALA A 12 14.13 -13.37 -37.03
CA ALA A 12 14.34 -14.09 -35.77
C ALA A 12 15.64 -13.63 -35.03
N GLY A 13 15.63 -13.24 -33.75
CA GLY A 13 14.57 -13.33 -32.76
C GLY A 13 14.94 -12.71 -31.41
N GLY A 14 13.92 -12.52 -30.59
CA GLY A 14 14.02 -12.07 -29.21
C GLY A 14 12.61 -11.90 -28.65
N LEU A 15 12.20 -12.87 -27.82
CA LEU A 15 10.91 -13.05 -27.13
C LEU A 15 9.91 -14.00 -27.82
N PRO A 16 9.54 -15.13 -27.18
CA PRO A 16 8.45 -15.99 -27.63
C PRO A 16 7.13 -15.31 -27.27
N LEU A 17 6.68 -14.38 -28.11
CA LEU A 17 5.25 -14.12 -28.18
C LEU A 17 4.64 -15.36 -28.81
N PHE A 18 3.64 -15.95 -28.15
CA PHE A 18 2.87 -17.08 -28.69
C PHE A 18 2.13 -16.63 -29.95
N ALA A 19 2.84 -16.59 -31.08
CA ALA A 19 2.24 -16.38 -32.39
C ALA A 19 1.46 -17.66 -32.70
N GLN A 20 0.14 -17.58 -32.54
CA GLN A 20 -0.75 -18.66 -32.94
C GLN A 20 -0.50 -18.96 -34.42
N THR A 21 -0.09 -20.19 -34.71
CA THR A 21 0.04 -20.65 -36.08
C THR A 21 -1.33 -20.55 -36.74
N PRO A 22 -1.48 -19.81 -37.85
CA PRO A 22 -2.76 -19.69 -38.51
C PRO A 22 -3.25 -21.08 -38.92
N ASP A 23 -4.53 -21.36 -38.70
CA ASP A 23 -5.14 -22.63 -39.14
C ASP A 23 -5.03 -22.78 -40.66
N CYS A 24 -4.94 -21.64 -41.35
CA CYS A 24 -5.12 -21.57 -42.77
C CYS A 24 -4.30 -20.44 -43.44
N VAL A 25 -3.65 -20.75 -44.57
CA VAL A 25 -2.77 -19.82 -45.31
C VAL A 25 -2.92 -19.99 -46.82
N VAL A 26 -3.24 -18.92 -47.54
CA VAL A 26 -3.29 -18.87 -49.02
C VAL A 26 -2.38 -17.76 -49.53
N ALA A 27 -1.25 -18.13 -50.13
CA ALA A 27 -0.38 -17.16 -50.80
C ALA A 27 -0.92 -16.79 -52.18
N PHE A 28 -0.75 -15.53 -52.59
CA PHE A 28 -1.14 -15.08 -53.92
C PHE A 28 -0.10 -14.12 -54.52
N THR A 29 -0.06 -14.09 -55.85
CA THR A 29 0.72 -13.12 -56.60
C THR A 29 -0.07 -12.69 -57.83
N PHE A 30 -0.28 -11.39 -58.00
CA PHE A 30 -1.03 -10.82 -59.11
C PHE A 30 -0.18 -9.84 -59.89
N ASN A 31 -0.26 -9.88 -61.21
CA ASN A 31 0.40 -8.98 -62.15
C ASN A 31 -0.58 -8.30 -63.12
N ALA A 32 -1.87 -8.63 -63.06
CA ALA A 32 -2.92 -8.01 -63.86
C ALA A 32 -4.26 -7.99 -63.12
N ALA A 33 -5.13 -7.05 -63.49
CA ALA A 33 -6.50 -7.01 -62.99
C ALA A 33 -7.29 -8.29 -63.33
N ALA A 34 -8.36 -8.55 -62.59
CA ALA A 34 -9.22 -9.74 -62.63
C ALA A 34 -8.54 -11.07 -62.26
N GLN A 35 -7.32 -11.04 -61.69
CA GLN A 35 -6.69 -12.24 -61.12
C GLN A 35 -7.22 -12.52 -59.71
N ARG A 36 -7.34 -13.82 -59.38
CA ARG A 36 -7.88 -14.35 -58.12
C ARG A 36 -6.91 -15.34 -57.51
N SER A 37 -6.84 -15.39 -56.18
CA SER A 37 -6.06 -16.40 -55.46
C SER A 37 -6.65 -17.80 -55.67
N THR A 38 -5.83 -18.84 -55.53
CA THR A 38 -6.31 -20.22 -55.60
C THR A 38 -7.30 -20.50 -54.47
N ILE A 39 -8.33 -21.29 -54.77
CA ILE A 39 -9.35 -21.70 -53.79
C ILE A 39 -9.10 -23.10 -53.23
N THR A 40 -8.07 -23.79 -53.72
CA THR A 40 -7.69 -25.12 -53.26
C THR A 40 -7.13 -25.08 -51.85
N GLY A 41 -7.47 -26.10 -51.06
CA GLY A 41 -7.14 -26.17 -49.64
C GLY A 41 -7.96 -25.17 -48.85
N CYS A 42 -7.27 -24.19 -48.32
CA CYS A 42 -7.78 -23.21 -47.38
C CYS A 42 -8.84 -22.24 -47.92
N GLY A 43 -8.85 -22.00 -49.22
CA GLY A 43 -9.89 -21.19 -49.86
C GLY A 43 -11.26 -21.87 -49.88
N HIS A 44 -11.35 -23.17 -49.56
CA HIS A 44 -12.56 -23.90 -49.25
C HIS A 44 -12.60 -24.18 -47.74
N ASN A 45 -13.38 -23.39 -47.03
CA ASN A 45 -13.47 -23.31 -45.58
C ASN A 45 -14.18 -24.51 -44.92
N THR A 46 -13.74 -25.72 -45.25
CA THR A 46 -14.15 -26.97 -44.59
C THR A 46 -13.68 -27.04 -43.14
N GLN A 47 -12.71 -26.21 -42.78
CA GLN A 47 -12.13 -26.17 -41.45
C GLN A 47 -12.91 -25.28 -40.47
N GLY A 48 -13.92 -24.51 -40.89
CA GLY A 48 -14.67 -23.64 -39.99
C GLY A 48 -13.87 -22.44 -39.45
N VAL A 49 -13.00 -21.91 -40.30
CA VAL A 49 -12.37 -20.61 -40.13
C VAL A 49 -13.43 -19.52 -40.10
N TYR A 50 -13.30 -18.57 -39.17
CA TYR A 50 -14.23 -17.45 -39.02
C TYR A 50 -13.55 -16.10 -39.25
N GLU A 51 -12.29 -15.97 -38.85
CA GLU A 51 -11.50 -14.76 -39.04
C GLU A 51 -10.54 -14.92 -40.20
N TRP A 52 -10.51 -13.91 -41.06
CA TRP A 52 -9.64 -13.86 -42.23
C TRP A 52 -8.85 -12.54 -42.25
N ARG A 53 -7.58 -12.62 -42.63
CA ARG A 53 -6.69 -11.46 -42.75
C ARG A 53 -5.92 -11.54 -44.05
N ALA A 54 -6.10 -10.55 -44.94
CA ALA A 54 -5.28 -10.43 -46.14
C ALA A 54 -4.19 -9.37 -45.93
N VAL A 55 -2.93 -9.75 -46.10
CA VAL A 55 -1.77 -8.84 -46.07
C VAL A 55 -1.08 -8.89 -47.41
N TYR A 56 -0.73 -7.73 -47.98
CA TYR A 56 -0.03 -7.67 -49.25
C TYR A 56 0.98 -6.51 -49.33
N ALA A 57 1.91 -6.66 -50.27
CA ALA A 57 2.77 -5.59 -50.77
C ALA A 57 2.63 -5.50 -52.30
N SER A 58 2.74 -4.28 -52.83
CA SER A 58 2.63 -3.96 -54.25
C SER A 58 3.80 -3.11 -54.73
N THR A 59 4.23 -3.34 -55.97
CA THR A 59 5.23 -2.54 -56.66
C THR A 59 4.79 -2.30 -58.10
N GLY A 60 4.94 -1.07 -58.62
CA GLY A 60 4.75 -0.73 -60.04
C GLY A 60 3.33 -0.32 -60.46
N PHE A 61 2.29 -0.66 -59.68
CA PHE A 61 0.94 -0.13 -59.93
C PHE A 61 0.80 1.30 -59.41
N THR A 62 0.15 2.15 -60.20
CA THR A 62 -0.20 3.53 -59.81
C THR A 62 -1.61 3.64 -59.25
N VAL A 63 -2.46 2.65 -59.55
CA VAL A 63 -3.79 2.45 -58.96
C VAL A 63 -4.00 0.95 -58.81
N LEU A 64 -4.57 0.50 -57.69
CA LEU A 64 -5.03 -0.87 -57.51
C LEU A 64 -6.29 -0.94 -56.64
N SER A 65 -7.04 -2.04 -56.76
CA SER A 65 -8.16 -2.38 -55.88
C SER A 65 -8.13 -3.88 -55.59
N LEU A 66 -7.73 -4.25 -54.38
CA LEU A 66 -7.64 -5.62 -53.92
C LEU A 66 -8.82 -5.94 -53.00
N ARG A 67 -9.64 -6.93 -53.35
CA ARG A 67 -10.87 -7.27 -52.62
C ARG A 67 -10.80 -8.68 -52.06
N ILE A 68 -11.17 -8.85 -50.78
CA ILE A 68 -11.54 -10.15 -50.23
C ILE A 68 -12.97 -10.45 -50.65
N GLU A 69 -13.16 -11.61 -51.27
CA GLU A 69 -14.43 -12.09 -51.82
C GLU A 69 -14.84 -13.40 -51.17
N SER A 70 -16.14 -13.64 -51.10
CA SER A 70 -16.67 -14.95 -50.70
C SER A 70 -17.62 -15.53 -51.74
N SER A 71 -17.77 -16.85 -51.69
CA SER A 71 -18.68 -17.62 -52.54
C SER A 71 -19.31 -18.77 -51.75
N LEU A 72 -20.54 -19.14 -52.12
CA LEU A 72 -21.24 -20.32 -51.60
C LEU A 72 -20.96 -21.59 -52.42
N ASN A 73 -20.40 -21.46 -53.62
CA ASN A 73 -20.23 -22.59 -54.54
C ASN A 73 -18.85 -22.63 -55.22
N GLY A 74 -17.96 -21.71 -54.88
CA GLY A 74 -16.64 -21.55 -55.50
C GLY A 74 -16.65 -20.98 -56.93
N VAL A 75 -17.84 -20.64 -57.47
CA VAL A 75 -18.03 -20.19 -58.86
C VAL A 75 -18.51 -18.75 -58.93
N THR A 76 -19.55 -18.40 -58.19
CA THR A 76 -20.12 -17.05 -58.17
C THR A 76 -19.56 -16.28 -56.97
N TRP A 77 -18.87 -15.18 -57.23
CA TRP A 77 -18.14 -14.43 -56.21
C TRP A 77 -18.72 -13.04 -56.00
N ALA A 78 -18.85 -12.65 -54.74
CA ALA A 78 -19.27 -11.32 -54.34
C ALA A 78 -18.25 -10.73 -53.37
N ALA A 79 -18.43 -9.45 -52.99
CA ALA A 79 -17.71 -8.88 -51.87
C ALA A 79 -17.91 -9.78 -50.63
N PHE A 80 -16.86 -9.94 -49.81
CA PHE A 80 -16.90 -10.81 -48.64
C PHE A 80 -18.15 -10.54 -47.79
N ASN A 81 -18.99 -11.56 -47.63
CA ASN A 81 -20.23 -11.49 -46.87
C ASN A 81 -19.91 -11.66 -45.36
N GLY A 82 -19.51 -10.56 -44.72
CA GLY A 82 -19.15 -10.51 -43.31
C GLY A 82 -18.78 -9.10 -42.85
N THR A 83 -18.13 -8.99 -41.70
CA THR A 83 -17.74 -7.71 -41.10
C THR A 83 -16.29 -7.40 -41.40
N VAL A 84 -15.98 -6.15 -41.79
CA VAL A 84 -14.60 -5.66 -41.85
C VAL A 84 -14.21 -5.17 -40.46
N ASN A 85 -13.27 -5.85 -39.81
CA ASN A 85 -12.85 -5.53 -38.44
C ASN A 85 -11.71 -4.49 -38.43
N ASN A 86 -10.85 -4.52 -39.44
CA ASN A 86 -9.74 -3.60 -39.58
C ASN A 86 -9.35 -3.42 -41.06
N GLY A 87 -8.88 -2.23 -41.43
CA GLY A 87 -8.58 -1.86 -42.82
C GLY A 87 -9.84 -1.57 -43.66
N ILE A 88 -9.71 -1.69 -44.98
CA ILE A 88 -10.78 -1.44 -45.95
C ILE A 88 -10.91 -2.60 -46.94
N ASN A 89 -12.12 -2.90 -47.42
CA ASN A 89 -12.39 -3.91 -48.43
C ASN A 89 -13.41 -3.36 -49.45
N PRO A 90 -13.01 -3.01 -50.70
CA PRO A 90 -11.69 -3.20 -51.30
C PRO A 90 -10.58 -2.32 -50.73
N ASN A 91 -9.35 -2.80 -50.79
CA ASN A 91 -8.15 -2.10 -50.38
C ASN A 91 -7.42 -1.47 -51.57
N THR A 92 -7.10 -0.18 -51.48
CA THR A 92 -6.56 0.62 -52.59
C THR A 92 -5.13 1.13 -52.37
N SER A 93 -4.45 0.67 -51.30
CA SER A 93 -3.06 1.05 -51.02
C SER A 93 -2.10 0.54 -52.11
N ILE A 94 -1.36 1.44 -52.76
CA ILE A 94 -0.43 1.08 -53.84
C ILE A 94 0.94 0.54 -53.37
N THR A 95 1.19 0.50 -52.06
CA THR A 95 2.47 0.03 -51.47
C THR A 95 2.32 -1.23 -50.65
N SER A 96 1.52 -1.20 -49.59
CA SER A 96 1.19 -2.36 -48.75
C SER A 96 0.00 -2.04 -47.85
N ALA A 97 -0.79 -3.05 -47.47
CA ALA A 97 -1.82 -2.91 -46.46
C ALA A 97 -2.27 -4.28 -45.90
N SER A 98 -3.08 -4.23 -44.84
CA SER A 98 -3.80 -5.37 -44.28
C SER A 98 -5.31 -5.09 -44.26
N THR A 99 -6.12 -6.12 -44.45
CA THR A 99 -7.57 -6.07 -44.30
C THR A 99 -8.03 -7.30 -43.50
N ASP A 100 -8.71 -7.07 -42.38
CA ASP A 100 -9.21 -8.10 -41.48
C ASP A 100 -10.73 -8.16 -41.59
N VAL A 101 -11.27 -9.36 -41.81
CA VAL A 101 -12.71 -9.61 -41.91
C VAL A 101 -13.12 -10.80 -41.04
N SER A 102 -14.34 -10.79 -40.54
CA SER A 102 -14.94 -11.91 -39.81
C SER A 102 -16.26 -12.33 -40.46
N GLY A 103 -16.48 -13.63 -40.54
CA GLY A 103 -17.68 -14.22 -41.11
C GLY A 103 -17.44 -15.62 -41.63
N PHE A 104 -18.41 -16.51 -41.40
CA PHE A 104 -18.37 -17.87 -41.93
C PHE A 104 -18.81 -17.86 -43.40
N ASN A 105 -17.88 -18.17 -44.30
CA ASN A 105 -18.15 -18.31 -45.73
C ASN A 105 -17.49 -19.61 -46.23
N GLU A 106 -18.18 -20.36 -47.09
CA GLU A 106 -17.69 -21.66 -47.58
C GLU A 106 -16.44 -21.49 -48.45
N TYR A 107 -16.40 -20.48 -49.32
CA TYR A 107 -15.22 -20.17 -50.09
C TYR A 107 -14.78 -18.73 -49.88
N VAL A 108 -13.47 -18.52 -49.71
CA VAL A 108 -12.87 -17.19 -49.52
C VAL A 108 -11.66 -17.05 -50.45
N SER A 109 -11.57 -15.91 -51.15
CA SER A 109 -10.44 -15.62 -52.03
C SER A 109 -10.11 -14.13 -52.03
N VAL A 110 -8.92 -13.80 -52.53
CA VAL A 110 -8.51 -12.42 -52.79
C VAL A 110 -8.49 -12.20 -54.30
N THR A 111 -9.08 -11.11 -54.77
CA THR A 111 -9.16 -10.74 -56.19
C THR A 111 -8.59 -9.34 -56.39
N LEU A 112 -7.72 -9.15 -57.40
CA LEU A 112 -7.30 -7.83 -57.86
C LEU A 112 -8.34 -7.30 -58.84
N THR A 113 -9.33 -6.52 -58.38
CA THR A 113 -10.49 -6.13 -59.19
C THR A 113 -10.12 -5.11 -60.27
N SER A 114 -9.19 -4.21 -60.00
CA SER A 114 -8.70 -3.21 -60.96
C SER A 114 -7.24 -2.87 -60.68
N ALA A 115 -6.50 -2.53 -61.73
CA ALA A 115 -5.12 -2.05 -61.63
C ALA A 115 -4.79 -1.12 -62.81
N THR A 116 -3.95 -0.12 -62.57
CA THR A 116 -3.37 0.75 -63.60
C THR A 116 -1.86 0.78 -63.44
N GLY A 117 -1.13 0.69 -64.55
CA GLY A 117 0.32 0.52 -64.57
C GLY A 117 0.74 -0.96 -64.72
N ALA A 118 2.04 -1.21 -64.79
CA ALA A 118 2.63 -2.54 -64.83
C ALA A 118 3.32 -2.82 -63.50
N GLY A 119 2.87 -3.83 -62.77
CA GLY A 119 3.33 -4.10 -61.42
C GLY A 119 3.14 -5.53 -60.98
N THR A 120 3.42 -5.77 -59.70
CA THR A 120 3.20 -7.06 -59.04
C THR A 120 2.68 -6.80 -57.64
N ILE A 121 1.69 -7.58 -57.22
CA ILE A 121 1.22 -7.70 -55.84
C ILE A 121 1.64 -9.09 -55.35
N SER A 122 2.24 -9.16 -54.16
CA SER A 122 2.48 -10.42 -53.45
C SER A 122 1.89 -10.33 -52.06
N GLY A 123 1.19 -11.36 -51.62
CA GLY A 123 0.49 -11.34 -50.35
C GLY A 123 0.06 -12.72 -49.88
N VAL A 124 -0.54 -12.72 -48.70
CA VAL A 124 -1.04 -13.91 -48.02
C VAL A 124 -2.40 -13.60 -47.40
N LEU A 125 -3.33 -14.53 -47.56
CA LEU A 125 -4.61 -14.58 -46.85
C LEU A 125 -4.49 -15.62 -45.72
N TYR A 126 -4.58 -15.18 -44.49
CA TYR A 126 -4.61 -16.02 -43.29
C TYR A 126 -6.05 -16.27 -42.86
N GLY A 127 -6.32 -17.45 -42.33
CA GLY A 127 -7.60 -17.84 -41.78
C GLY A 127 -7.45 -18.56 -40.44
N CYS A 128 -8.26 -18.20 -39.45
CA CYS A 128 -8.27 -18.84 -38.13
C CYS A 128 -9.68 -19.11 -37.58
N ARG A 129 -9.80 -20.22 -36.85
CA ARG A 129 -10.97 -20.59 -36.07
C ARG A 129 -11.10 -19.65 -34.86
N GLN A 130 -12.32 -19.45 -34.37
CA GLN A 130 -12.51 -18.72 -33.11
C GLN A 130 -11.80 -19.45 -31.95
N PRO A 131 -11.16 -18.72 -31.02
CA PRO A 131 -11.30 -17.28 -30.74
C PRO A 131 -10.43 -16.33 -31.60
N GLY A 132 -9.84 -16.80 -32.70
CA GLY A 132 -9.29 -15.92 -33.73
C GLY A 132 -7.77 -15.96 -33.88
N CYS A 133 -7.26 -15.22 -34.87
CA CYS A 133 -5.83 -14.90 -35.01
C CYS A 133 -5.53 -13.44 -34.70
N SER A 134 -6.51 -12.70 -34.16
CA SER A 134 -6.27 -11.38 -33.63
C SER A 134 -5.27 -11.47 -32.47
N THR A 135 -4.08 -10.94 -32.70
CA THR A 135 -3.08 -10.64 -31.68
C THR A 135 -3.73 -9.88 -30.53
N ALA A 136 -3.82 -10.51 -29.36
CA ALA A 136 -3.99 -9.88 -28.06
C ALA A 136 -5.02 -8.73 -28.01
N GLY A 137 -6.29 -9.07 -28.12
CA GLY A 137 -7.41 -8.22 -27.74
C GLY A 137 -8.54 -9.09 -27.22
N ALA A 138 -8.32 -9.75 -26.08
CA ALA A 138 -9.29 -10.66 -25.50
C ALA A 138 -10.59 -9.92 -25.15
N THR A 139 -11.63 -10.07 -25.97
CA THR A 139 -13.00 -9.77 -25.53
C THR A 139 -13.44 -10.92 -24.64
N VAL A 140 -13.20 -10.79 -23.33
CA VAL A 140 -13.69 -11.75 -22.34
C VAL A 140 -15.14 -11.38 -22.02
N THR A 141 -16.08 -12.21 -22.45
CA THR A 141 -17.45 -12.16 -21.91
C THR A 141 -17.42 -12.76 -20.51
N ILE A 142 -17.47 -11.94 -19.46
CA ILE A 142 -17.43 -12.41 -18.07
C ILE A 142 -18.86 -12.39 -17.52
N PRO A 143 -19.46 -13.55 -17.16
CA PRO A 143 -20.80 -13.62 -16.57
C PRO A 143 -20.86 -13.17 -15.09
N THR A 144 -19.78 -12.57 -14.59
CA THR A 144 -19.68 -11.97 -13.24
C THR A 144 -18.94 -10.64 -13.35
N PRO A 145 -19.30 -9.61 -12.55
CA PRO A 145 -18.75 -8.27 -12.69
C PRO A 145 -17.21 -8.27 -12.56
N VAL A 146 -16.53 -7.73 -13.56
CA VAL A 146 -15.08 -7.52 -13.54
C VAL A 146 -14.81 -6.07 -13.17
N PRO A 147 -13.78 -5.79 -12.36
CA PRO A 147 -13.34 -4.42 -12.10
C PRO A 147 -13.09 -3.66 -13.40
N VAL A 148 -13.72 -2.50 -13.53
CA VAL A 148 -13.45 -1.57 -14.62
C VAL A 148 -12.22 -0.77 -14.20
N ASP A 149 -11.04 -1.17 -14.67
CA ASP A 149 -9.90 -0.26 -14.66
C ASP A 149 -10.11 0.77 -15.77
N GLY A 150 -10.13 2.05 -15.38
CA GLY A 150 -10.11 3.15 -16.34
C GLY A 150 -8.84 3.12 -17.20
N PRO A 151 -8.72 3.98 -18.23
CA PRO A 151 -7.55 4.04 -19.12
C PRO A 151 -6.24 4.46 -18.42
N THR A 152 -6.26 4.64 -17.11
CA THR A 152 -5.10 5.01 -16.28
C THR A 152 -4.58 3.75 -15.61
N ALA A 153 -3.31 3.43 -15.84
CA ALA A 153 -2.65 2.30 -15.21
C ALA A 153 -2.76 2.40 -13.67
N ALA A 154 -2.92 1.26 -12.99
CA ALA A 154 -2.96 1.19 -11.53
C ALA A 154 -1.81 2.03 -10.91
N GLY A 155 -2.17 2.98 -10.04
CA GLY A 155 -1.23 3.93 -9.42
C GLY A 155 -1.04 5.27 -10.16
N SER A 156 -1.68 5.49 -11.31
CA SER A 156 -1.59 6.75 -12.05
C SER A 156 -2.69 7.75 -11.63
N PRO A 157 -2.40 9.05 -11.48
CA PRO A 157 -3.42 10.06 -11.19
C PRO A 157 -4.47 10.14 -12.30
N PRO A 158 -5.78 10.25 -11.99
CA PRO A 158 -6.82 10.38 -13.00
C PRO A 158 -6.68 11.70 -13.77
N THR A 159 -6.69 11.63 -15.09
CA THR A 159 -6.39 12.76 -15.99
C THR A 159 -7.60 13.58 -16.43
N THR A 160 -8.84 13.14 -16.12
CA THR A 160 -10.07 13.87 -16.46
C THR A 160 -11.09 13.85 -15.30
N PRO A 161 -11.50 15.01 -14.77
CA PRO A 161 -12.56 15.09 -13.76
C PRO A 161 -13.98 15.04 -14.37
N PRO A 162 -14.97 14.41 -13.68
CA PRO A 162 -14.85 13.55 -12.51
C PRO A 162 -14.76 12.06 -12.87
N VAL A 163 -13.80 11.33 -12.26
CA VAL A 163 -13.82 9.86 -12.23
C VAL A 163 -14.82 9.43 -11.15
N LEU A 164 -15.95 8.88 -11.58
CA LEU A 164 -16.96 8.29 -10.72
C LEU A 164 -16.64 6.80 -10.55
N VAL A 165 -16.14 6.42 -9.37
CA VAL A 165 -16.04 5.02 -8.97
C VAL A 165 -17.30 4.67 -8.18
N ALA A 166 -18.13 3.81 -8.77
CA ALA A 166 -19.37 3.32 -8.20
C ALA A 166 -19.17 1.86 -7.75
N GLY A 167 -19.45 1.57 -6.47
CA GLY A 167 -19.48 0.21 -5.93
C GLY A 167 -20.92 -0.20 -5.66
N GLN A 168 -21.28 -1.44 -5.98
CA GLN A 168 -22.55 -2.04 -5.61
C GLN A 168 -22.32 -2.95 -4.40
N ASP A 169 -23.03 -2.70 -3.28
CA ASP A 169 -23.05 -3.62 -2.15
C ASP A 169 -24.10 -4.73 -2.41
N SER A 170 -24.37 -5.62 -1.43
CA SER A 170 -25.38 -6.67 -1.59
C SER A 170 -26.82 -6.13 -1.70
N THR A 171 -27.02 -4.82 -1.68
CA THR A 171 -28.30 -4.15 -1.96
C THR A 171 -28.27 -3.57 -3.39
N PRO A 172 -29.42 -3.36 -4.05
CA PRO A 172 -29.47 -2.82 -5.42
C PRO A 172 -29.07 -1.33 -5.51
N LEU A 173 -28.38 -0.78 -4.52
CA LEU A 173 -27.99 0.63 -4.45
C LEU A 173 -26.51 0.79 -4.84
N ILE A 174 -26.27 1.62 -5.85
CA ILE A 174 -24.94 2.07 -6.23
C ILE A 174 -24.51 3.16 -5.23
N ARG A 175 -23.39 2.94 -4.54
CA ARG A 175 -22.79 3.94 -3.65
C ARG A 175 -21.59 4.59 -4.31
N THR A 176 -21.46 5.91 -4.15
CA THR A 176 -20.27 6.66 -4.55
C THR A 176 -19.14 6.32 -3.59
N MET A 177 -18.04 5.76 -4.10
CA MET A 177 -16.84 5.53 -3.31
C MET A 177 -15.91 6.72 -3.49
N ARG A 178 -15.46 7.31 -2.38
CA ARG A 178 -14.38 8.30 -2.40
C ARG A 178 -13.09 7.60 -2.04
N THR A 179 -12.09 7.73 -2.91
CA THR A 179 -10.70 7.43 -2.59
C THR A 179 -10.04 8.69 -2.06
N ASP A 180 -9.31 8.57 -0.95
CA ASP A 180 -8.49 9.66 -0.45
C ASP A 180 -7.15 9.77 -1.24
N ALA A 181 -6.29 10.69 -0.84
CA ALA A 181 -4.99 10.92 -1.51
C ALA A 181 -4.01 9.74 -1.36
N ASN A 182 -4.28 8.79 -0.46
CA ASN A 182 -3.47 7.60 -0.24
C ASN A 182 -4.02 6.38 -1.00
N GLY A 183 -5.18 6.51 -1.65
CA GLY A 183 -5.86 5.43 -2.35
C GLY A 183 -6.77 4.58 -1.46
N ASP A 184 -7.02 5.00 -0.21
CA ASP A 184 -7.91 4.28 0.68
C ASP A 184 -9.37 4.51 0.24
N VAL A 185 -10.07 3.41 0.00
CA VAL A 185 -11.48 3.42 -0.41
C VAL A 185 -12.34 3.50 0.85
N LEU A 186 -12.88 4.68 1.13
CA LEU A 186 -13.85 4.82 2.20
C LEU A 186 -15.26 4.68 1.64
N VAL A 187 -15.96 3.62 2.07
CA VAL A 187 -17.41 3.50 1.89
C VAL A 187 -18.07 4.49 2.84
N VAL A 188 -18.23 5.73 2.39
CA VAL A 188 -19.03 6.71 3.12
C VAL A 188 -20.47 6.25 3.00
N GLY A 189 -21.02 5.67 4.06
CA GLY A 189 -22.47 5.48 4.18
C GLY A 189 -23.15 6.80 3.82
N ALA A 190 -24.29 6.76 3.13
CA ALA A 190 -24.97 7.98 2.68
C ALA A 190 -25.10 8.95 3.86
N GLN A 191 -24.40 10.09 3.78
CA GLN A 191 -24.49 11.11 4.81
C GLN A 191 -25.96 11.55 4.86
N PRO A 192 -26.61 11.53 6.04
CA PRO A 192 -27.96 12.07 6.16
C PRO A 192 -28.00 13.50 5.62
N ALA A 193 -29.05 13.83 4.88
CA ALA A 193 -29.22 15.20 4.40
C ALA A 193 -29.20 16.18 5.58
N ASN A 194 -28.50 17.30 5.42
CA ASN A 194 -28.46 18.34 6.43
C ASN A 194 -29.90 18.85 6.70
N SER A 195 -30.27 18.94 7.96
CA SER A 195 -31.56 19.49 8.38
C SER A 195 -31.36 20.96 8.70
N THR A 196 -32.14 21.85 8.08
CA THR A 196 -32.02 23.30 8.28
C THR A 196 -33.36 23.90 8.67
N ALA A 197 -33.34 24.89 9.56
CA ALA A 197 -34.51 25.69 9.89
C ALA A 197 -34.11 27.13 10.19
N SER A 198 -35.03 28.06 9.92
CA SER A 198 -34.91 29.46 10.34
C SER A 198 -36.06 29.76 11.30
N TRP A 199 -35.74 30.00 12.57
CA TRP A 199 -36.72 30.34 13.60
C TRP A 199 -36.73 31.84 13.83
N THR A 200 -37.92 32.43 13.81
CA THR A 200 -38.18 33.86 14.03
C THR A 200 -39.04 34.07 15.27
N ASP A 201 -39.34 35.32 15.61
CA ASP A 201 -40.33 35.68 16.64
C ASP A 201 -41.76 35.19 16.33
N ALA A 202 -42.05 34.86 15.07
CA ALA A 202 -43.29 34.22 14.65
C ALA A 202 -43.26 32.68 14.78
N THR A 203 -42.12 32.07 15.11
CA THR A 203 -42.00 30.61 15.23
C THR A 203 -42.66 30.13 16.53
N PRO A 204 -43.65 29.22 16.47
CA PRO A 204 -44.31 28.71 17.66
C PRO A 204 -43.35 28.00 18.61
N GLN A 205 -43.64 28.08 19.90
CA GLN A 205 -43.02 27.20 20.91
C GLN A 205 -43.20 25.73 20.50
N ASP A 206 -42.23 24.89 20.88
CA ASP A 206 -42.17 23.46 20.56
C ASP A 206 -41.96 23.12 19.08
N THR A 207 -41.63 24.11 18.24
CA THR A 207 -41.08 23.82 16.91
C THR A 207 -39.80 23.00 17.02
N VAL A 208 -39.68 21.95 16.20
CA VAL A 208 -38.55 21.01 16.24
C VAL A 208 -37.75 21.00 14.93
N LEU A 209 -36.44 20.78 15.06
CA LEU A 209 -35.53 20.44 13.96
C LEU A 209 -34.83 19.13 14.30
N ALA A 210 -35.04 18.08 13.51
CA ALA A 210 -34.56 16.73 13.82
C ALA A 210 -33.66 16.14 12.72
N VAL A 211 -32.82 15.18 13.09
CA VAL A 211 -31.99 14.36 12.20
C VAL A 211 -31.94 12.90 12.69
N SER A 212 -31.92 11.95 11.76
CA SER A 212 -31.69 10.54 12.08
C SER A 212 -30.23 10.33 12.46
N THR A 213 -30.01 9.59 13.55
CA THR A 213 -28.68 9.30 14.09
C THR A 213 -28.29 7.82 13.91
N VAL A 214 -29.10 7.04 13.21
CA VAL A 214 -28.84 5.63 12.92
C VAL A 214 -27.53 5.50 12.14
N ASN A 215 -26.60 4.69 12.67
CA ASN A 215 -25.25 4.49 12.15
C ASN A 215 -24.38 5.76 12.13
N GLN A 216 -24.67 6.75 12.97
CA GLN A 216 -23.86 7.97 13.10
C GLN A 216 -23.19 8.00 14.48
N ALA A 217 -22.02 8.65 14.57
CA ALA A 217 -21.24 8.73 15.81
C ALA A 217 -21.43 10.08 16.52
N ASN A 218 -21.56 11.15 15.73
CA ASN A 218 -21.67 12.52 16.22
C ASN A 218 -22.81 13.28 15.55
N VAL A 219 -23.34 14.26 16.27
CA VAL A 219 -24.17 15.32 15.70
C VAL A 219 -23.47 16.65 15.93
N THR A 220 -23.40 17.45 14.86
CA THR A 220 -22.93 18.84 14.91
C THR A 220 -24.09 19.75 14.52
N PHE A 221 -24.24 20.87 15.21
CA PHE A 221 -25.14 21.93 14.76
C PHE A 221 -24.52 23.31 14.87
N GLY A 222 -24.90 24.19 13.95
CA GLY A 222 -24.51 25.60 13.93
C GLY A 222 -25.70 26.52 14.15
N LEU A 223 -25.49 27.60 14.91
CA LEU A 223 -26.41 28.73 15.03
C LEU A 223 -25.84 29.93 14.28
N VAL A 224 -26.66 30.55 13.45
CA VAL A 224 -26.43 31.90 12.93
C VAL A 224 -27.60 32.78 13.37
N LYS A 225 -27.31 33.81 14.17
CA LYS A 225 -28.29 34.76 14.68
C LYS A 225 -28.22 36.06 13.89
N THR A 226 -29.38 36.62 13.56
CA THR A 226 -29.52 37.99 13.06
C THR A 226 -30.59 38.73 13.88
N GLY A 227 -30.45 40.05 13.95
CA GLY A 227 -31.30 40.90 14.79
C GLY A 227 -31.04 40.74 16.29
N VAL A 228 -31.95 41.29 17.10
CA VAL A 228 -31.86 41.26 18.57
C VAL A 228 -32.86 40.26 19.11
N ILE A 229 -32.38 39.11 19.58
CA ILE A 229 -33.18 38.14 20.34
C ILE A 229 -33.10 38.52 21.82
N THR A 230 -34.24 38.81 22.45
CA THR A 230 -34.35 39.14 23.88
C THR A 230 -34.77 37.94 24.74
N ALA A 231 -35.49 36.97 24.17
CA ALA A 231 -35.84 35.71 24.81
C ALA A 231 -35.87 34.57 23.78
N GLY A 232 -35.78 33.33 24.27
CA GLY A 232 -35.83 32.12 23.48
C GLY A 232 -34.88 31.07 24.05
N VAL A 233 -35.35 29.83 24.16
CA VAL A 233 -34.57 28.72 24.72
C VAL A 233 -34.71 27.51 23.82
N VAL A 234 -33.59 26.93 23.44
CA VAL A 234 -33.53 25.68 22.67
C VAL A 234 -33.08 24.55 23.59
N THR A 235 -33.84 23.46 23.66
CA THR A 235 -33.43 22.22 24.34
C THR A 235 -32.88 21.23 23.34
N PHE A 236 -31.89 20.46 23.77
CA PHE A 236 -31.26 19.39 23.00
C PHE A 236 -31.83 18.06 23.47
N GLU A 237 -32.41 17.28 22.55
CA GLU A 237 -33.13 16.07 22.91
C GLU A 237 -32.71 14.90 22.03
N GLY A 238 -32.53 13.73 22.66
CA GLY A 238 -32.27 12.46 21.99
C GLY A 238 -33.38 11.45 22.25
N THR A 239 -33.53 10.49 21.36
CA THR A 239 -34.43 9.34 21.57
C THR A 239 -33.75 8.05 21.12
N THR A 240 -34.06 6.95 21.80
CA THR A 240 -33.63 5.59 21.42
C THR A 240 -34.75 4.79 20.75
N ASP A 241 -36.01 5.19 20.94
CA ASP A 241 -37.22 4.47 20.47
C ASP A 241 -38.04 5.27 19.43
N GLY A 242 -37.65 6.52 19.14
CA GLY A 242 -38.37 7.41 18.24
C GLY A 242 -39.57 8.12 18.86
N THR A 243 -39.93 7.83 20.12
CA THR A 243 -41.15 8.34 20.78
C THR A 243 -40.88 9.07 22.09
N THR A 244 -39.97 8.55 22.92
CA THR A 244 -39.57 9.14 24.20
C THR A 244 -38.34 10.00 24.00
N TRP A 245 -38.46 11.30 24.27
CA TRP A 245 -37.39 12.28 24.09
C TRP A 245 -36.80 12.68 25.45
N VAL A 246 -35.49 12.52 25.60
CA VAL A 246 -34.75 12.86 26.81
C VAL A 246 -33.75 13.99 26.56
N PRO A 247 -33.56 14.93 27.50
CA PRO A 247 -32.53 15.96 27.35
C PRO A 247 -31.13 15.35 27.25
N VAL A 248 -30.32 15.83 26.31
CA VAL A 248 -28.93 15.38 26.10
C VAL A 248 -27.96 16.55 26.19
N SER A 249 -26.76 16.30 26.70
CA SER A 249 -25.74 17.34 26.83
C SER A 249 -24.97 17.51 25.54
N VAL A 250 -24.75 18.76 25.13
CA VAL A 250 -23.91 19.13 23.98
C VAL A 250 -22.77 20.02 24.43
N VAL A 251 -21.68 20.06 23.65
CA VAL A 251 -20.48 20.85 23.94
C VAL A 251 -20.27 21.86 22.80
N SER A 252 -20.02 23.13 23.13
CA SER A 252 -19.67 24.15 22.14
C SER A 252 -18.25 23.94 21.61
N ILE A 253 -18.08 24.02 20.29
CA ILE A 253 -16.79 23.99 19.60
C ILE A 253 -16.24 25.43 19.59
N GLY A 254 -15.26 25.72 20.45
CA GLY A 254 -14.55 27.02 20.46
C GLY A 254 -14.79 27.90 21.69
N SER A 255 -15.62 27.47 22.65
CA SER A 255 -15.69 28.08 23.99
C SER A 255 -15.17 27.11 25.05
N THR A 256 -14.85 27.60 26.25
CA THR A 256 -14.50 26.76 27.40
C THR A 256 -15.61 25.71 27.60
N ASN A 257 -15.29 24.44 27.36
CA ASN A 257 -16.16 23.25 27.29
C ASN A 257 -17.34 23.24 28.30
N SER A 258 -18.37 24.05 28.10
CA SER A 258 -19.56 24.04 28.92
C SER A 258 -20.55 23.05 28.30
N SER A 259 -20.70 21.88 28.92
CA SER A 259 -21.78 20.97 28.59
C SER A 259 -23.11 21.57 29.02
N SER A 260 -24.11 21.60 28.14
CA SER A 260 -25.46 22.04 28.50
C SER A 260 -26.53 21.21 27.80
N THR A 261 -27.69 21.06 28.44
CA THR A 261 -28.90 20.43 27.87
C THR A 261 -29.83 21.43 27.19
N SER A 262 -29.55 22.73 27.33
CA SER A 262 -30.27 23.81 26.68
C SER A 262 -29.38 25.02 26.38
N MET A 263 -29.85 25.93 25.53
CA MET A 263 -29.20 27.20 25.23
C MET A 263 -30.21 28.35 25.21
N THR A 264 -29.87 29.45 25.87
CA THR A 264 -30.67 30.69 25.83
C THR A 264 -30.22 31.56 24.66
N LEU A 265 -31.06 31.74 23.64
CA LEU A 265 -30.73 32.43 22.38
C LEU A 265 -30.38 33.92 22.56
N ALA A 266 -30.82 34.54 23.66
CA ALA A 266 -30.49 35.92 23.96
C ALA A 266 -28.98 36.13 24.20
N THR A 267 -28.31 35.15 24.82
CA THR A 267 -26.90 35.25 25.24
C THR A 267 -25.90 34.60 24.28
N GLN A 268 -26.38 33.92 23.24
CA GLN A 268 -25.51 33.22 22.30
C GLN A 268 -25.09 34.11 21.14
N SER A 269 -23.82 34.00 20.75
CA SER A 269 -23.30 34.44 19.46
C SER A 269 -23.45 33.33 18.41
N ASN A 270 -23.02 33.61 17.17
CA ASN A 270 -22.83 32.54 16.18
C ASN A 270 -21.82 31.53 16.72
N ASN A 271 -22.21 30.26 16.77
CA ASN A 271 -21.44 29.22 17.44
C ASN A 271 -21.80 27.85 16.86
N ILE A 272 -20.94 26.86 17.08
CA ILE A 272 -21.10 25.48 16.66
C ILE A 272 -21.05 24.60 17.91
N TRP A 273 -21.87 23.56 17.95
CA TRP A 273 -21.89 22.58 19.02
C TRP A 273 -21.80 21.19 18.43
N GLN A 274 -21.27 20.28 19.25
CA GLN A 274 -21.17 18.87 18.95
C GLN A 274 -21.65 18.03 20.13
N MET A 275 -22.13 16.83 19.83
CA MET A 275 -22.36 15.80 20.81
C MET A 275 -22.09 14.41 20.24
N PHE A 276 -21.69 13.51 21.14
CA PHE A 276 -21.66 12.08 20.86
C PHE A 276 -23.07 11.51 20.99
N ILE A 277 -23.51 10.78 19.96
CA ILE A 277 -24.90 10.26 19.83
C ILE A 277 -24.97 8.73 19.87
N GLY A 278 -23.89 8.06 20.28
CA GLY A 278 -23.85 6.60 20.36
C GLY A 278 -25.02 6.05 21.18
N GLY A 279 -25.86 5.22 20.54
CA GLY A 279 -27.06 4.62 21.13
C GLY A 279 -28.38 5.34 20.85
N LEU A 280 -28.37 6.55 20.29
CA LEU A 280 -29.59 7.28 19.89
C LEU A 280 -30.04 6.90 18.48
N THR A 281 -31.35 6.81 18.25
CA THR A 281 -31.94 6.62 16.92
C THR A 281 -32.30 7.94 16.24
N SER A 282 -32.58 9.00 17.03
CA SER A 282 -32.78 10.35 16.51
C SER A 282 -32.33 11.41 17.51
N PHE A 283 -31.97 12.58 16.98
CA PHE A 283 -31.62 13.78 17.74
C PHE A 283 -32.43 14.97 17.22
N ARG A 284 -32.88 15.87 18.11
CA ARG A 284 -33.56 17.09 17.73
C ARG A 284 -33.19 18.30 18.59
N LEU A 285 -33.33 19.47 17.98
CA LEU A 285 -33.43 20.77 18.64
C LEU A 285 -34.93 21.07 18.83
N ARG A 286 -35.35 21.50 20.02
CA ARG A 286 -36.72 21.97 20.27
C ARG A 286 -36.72 23.39 20.81
N LEU A 287 -37.55 24.26 20.24
CA LEU A 287 -37.76 25.62 20.74
C LEU A 287 -38.64 25.61 22.01
N SER A 288 -38.02 25.31 23.15
CA SER A 288 -38.70 25.20 24.46
C SER A 288 -39.26 26.52 25.00
N THR A 289 -38.80 27.67 24.50
CA THR A 289 -39.36 29.00 24.78
C THR A 289 -39.34 29.82 23.49
N ALA A 290 -40.46 30.42 23.13
CA ALA A 290 -40.60 31.21 21.90
C ALA A 290 -39.56 32.33 21.80
N ILE A 291 -39.16 32.65 20.57
CA ILE A 291 -38.24 33.75 20.30
C ILE A 291 -39.00 35.08 20.48
N THR A 292 -38.38 36.04 21.13
CA THR A 292 -38.87 37.43 21.15
C THR A 292 -37.77 38.39 20.75
N GLY A 293 -38.14 39.53 20.17
CA GLY A 293 -37.24 40.62 19.82
C GLY A 293 -37.38 41.04 18.36
N ALA A 294 -37.22 42.33 18.09
CA ALA A 294 -37.49 42.89 16.76
C ALA A 294 -36.47 42.40 15.72
N GLY A 295 -36.96 41.84 14.61
CA GLY A 295 -36.13 41.32 13.53
C GLY A 295 -35.29 40.10 13.92
N ALA A 296 -35.65 39.42 15.02
CA ALA A 296 -34.98 38.25 15.53
C ALA A 296 -35.10 37.07 14.56
N THR A 297 -33.97 36.54 14.11
CA THR A 297 -33.92 35.26 13.39
C THR A 297 -32.76 34.41 13.91
N ALA A 298 -33.02 33.13 14.15
CA ALA A 298 -32.06 32.11 14.52
C ALA A 298 -32.09 31.00 13.45
N ALA A 299 -31.07 30.96 12.61
CA ALA A 299 -30.89 29.92 11.61
C ALA A 299 -30.06 28.77 12.19
N PHE A 300 -30.59 27.55 12.07
CA PHE A 300 -29.97 26.32 12.53
C PHE A 300 -29.62 25.43 11.34
N THR A 301 -28.44 24.82 11.40
CA THR A 301 -28.04 23.71 10.52
C THR A 301 -27.63 22.54 11.39
N LEU A 302 -28.23 21.38 11.15
CA LEU A 302 -28.05 20.16 11.93
C LEU A 302 -27.53 19.04 11.02
N VAL A 303 -26.40 18.42 11.41
CA VAL A 303 -25.68 17.41 10.61
C VAL A 303 -25.32 16.24 11.51
N ALA A 304 -25.67 15.02 11.10
CA ALA A 304 -25.19 13.79 11.73
C ALA A 304 -24.06 13.18 10.89
N THR A 305 -22.97 12.74 11.53
CA THR A 305 -21.77 12.25 10.84
C THR A 305 -21.28 10.92 11.41
N THR A 306 -20.73 10.09 10.52
CA THR A 306 -20.19 8.76 10.83
C THR A 306 -18.79 8.83 11.45
N PHE A 307 -18.07 9.92 11.24
CA PHE A 307 -16.72 10.08 11.77
C PHE A 307 -16.75 10.48 13.23
N GLY A 308 -16.35 9.55 14.08
CA GLY A 308 -15.74 9.86 15.36
C GLY A 308 -14.35 10.44 15.10
N THR A 309 -14.24 11.70 14.66
CA THR A 309 -13.08 12.46 15.13
C THR A 309 -13.25 12.44 16.64
N GLU A 310 -12.40 11.66 17.31
CA GLU A 310 -12.28 11.64 18.75
C GLU A 310 -12.42 13.09 19.20
N LEU A 311 -13.41 13.35 20.06
CA LEU A 311 -13.52 14.66 20.68
C LEU A 311 -12.11 14.96 21.17
N GLN A 312 -11.45 15.94 20.57
CA GLN A 312 -10.31 16.57 21.22
C GLN A 312 -10.94 17.31 22.40
N GLN A 313 -11.34 16.54 23.40
CA GLN A 313 -11.50 17.01 24.74
C GLN A 313 -10.08 17.45 25.05
N VAL A 314 -9.80 18.72 24.76
CA VAL A 314 -8.71 19.43 25.39
C VAL A 314 -9.10 19.34 26.85
N VAL A 315 -8.64 18.28 27.52
CA VAL A 315 -8.68 18.15 28.96
C VAL A 315 -7.74 19.25 29.40
N THR A 316 -8.30 20.44 29.56
CA THR A 316 -7.65 21.54 30.26
C THR A 316 -7.65 21.10 31.71
N GLN A 317 -6.71 20.21 32.05
CA GLN A 317 -6.48 19.83 33.43
C GLN A 317 -6.07 21.11 34.14
N ALA A 318 -6.88 21.52 35.13
CA ALA A 318 -6.43 22.45 36.13
C ALA A 318 -5.08 21.93 36.64
N SER A 319 -4.08 22.80 36.64
CA SER A 319 -2.64 22.51 36.78
C SER A 319 -2.22 21.97 38.15
N GLY A 320 -2.81 20.86 38.61
CA GLY A 320 -2.56 20.31 39.94
C GLY A 320 -2.94 18.85 40.18
N LEU A 321 -3.53 18.14 39.22
CA LEU A 321 -3.86 16.72 39.37
C LEU A 321 -3.02 15.87 38.42
N ASN A 322 -2.01 15.20 38.97
CA ASN A 322 -1.22 14.20 38.28
C ASN A 322 -2.12 13.09 37.75
N LEU A 323 -2.39 13.10 36.45
CA LEU A 323 -2.96 11.96 35.76
C LEU A 323 -1.88 10.88 35.68
N HIS A 324 -1.89 9.96 36.64
CA HIS A 324 -1.24 8.66 36.48
C HIS A 324 -2.00 7.91 35.38
N THR A 325 -1.63 8.12 34.12
CA THR A 325 -1.90 7.10 33.11
C THR A 325 -0.99 5.93 33.44
N ASN A 326 -1.54 4.93 34.13
CA ASN A 326 -0.97 3.60 34.08
C ASN A 326 -1.00 3.19 32.60
N VAL A 327 0.10 3.44 31.90
CA VAL A 327 0.41 2.73 30.66
C VAL A 327 0.53 1.29 31.09
N ASP A 328 -0.53 0.55 30.79
CA ASP A 328 -0.72 -0.85 31.15
C ASP A 328 0.58 -1.60 30.82
N THR A 329 1.29 -2.01 31.86
CA THR A 329 2.49 -2.83 31.73
C THR A 329 2.05 -4.13 31.07
N LEU A 330 2.47 -4.35 29.82
CA LEU A 330 2.27 -5.62 29.13
C LEU A 330 2.60 -6.78 30.08
N PRO A 331 1.65 -7.68 30.39
CA PRO A 331 1.89 -8.78 31.29
C PRO A 331 2.85 -9.76 30.60
N GLY A 332 4.12 -9.74 31.01
CA GLY A 332 5.12 -10.72 30.57
C GLY A 332 6.53 -10.18 30.28
N ALA A 333 6.77 -8.87 30.27
CA ALA A 333 8.14 -8.36 30.20
C ALA A 333 8.82 -8.51 31.57
N THR A 334 9.51 -9.63 31.76
CA THR A 334 10.44 -9.80 32.88
C THR A 334 11.45 -8.65 32.86
N THR A 335 11.45 -7.84 33.92
CA THR A 335 12.23 -6.59 34.02
C THR A 335 13.72 -6.82 34.29
N ALA A 336 14.17 -8.07 34.33
CA ALA A 336 15.59 -8.41 34.45
C ALA A 336 16.16 -8.68 33.06
N GLN A 337 16.83 -7.69 32.49
CA GLN A 337 17.78 -7.89 31.40
C GLN A 337 18.87 -8.86 31.84
N ALA A 338 19.48 -9.56 30.87
CA ALA A 338 20.54 -10.54 31.13
C ALA A 338 21.84 -9.93 31.71
N ASP A 339 21.92 -8.61 31.91
CA ASP A 339 23.02 -7.88 32.54
C ASP A 339 22.77 -7.52 34.02
N ALA A 340 21.62 -7.90 34.60
CA ALA A 340 21.22 -7.57 35.97
C ALA A 340 21.16 -6.06 36.30
N GLN A 341 21.21 -5.18 35.30
CA GLN A 341 21.04 -3.75 35.51
C GLN A 341 19.57 -3.37 35.34
N THR A 342 18.99 -2.69 36.34
CA THR A 342 17.63 -2.15 36.24
C THR A 342 17.63 -0.98 35.27
N ASN A 343 16.89 -1.11 34.16
CA ASN A 343 16.48 0.02 33.31
C ASN A 343 15.46 0.89 34.06
N SER A 344 15.83 1.47 35.21
CA SER A 344 15.11 2.65 35.65
C SER A 344 15.63 3.77 34.74
N PRO A 345 14.87 4.22 33.72
CA PRO A 345 15.26 5.43 33.02
C PRO A 345 15.49 6.48 34.11
N VAL A 346 16.65 7.13 34.08
CA VAL A 346 16.76 8.43 34.75
C VAL A 346 15.72 9.28 34.02
N GLN A 347 14.52 9.34 34.58
CA GLN A 347 13.44 10.16 34.07
C GLN A 347 14.04 11.54 33.87
N PRO A 348 14.05 12.08 32.63
CA PRO A 348 14.50 13.43 32.42
C PRO A 348 13.64 14.30 33.34
N THR A 349 14.28 14.92 34.33
CA THR A 349 13.60 15.83 35.26
C THR A 349 13.03 16.93 34.37
N ALA A 350 11.71 16.94 34.22
CA ALA A 350 11.04 17.83 33.29
C ALA A 350 11.33 19.28 33.69
N THR A 351 12.27 19.93 32.99
CA THR A 351 12.43 21.38 33.07
C THR A 351 11.21 22.02 32.37
N PRO A 352 10.57 23.03 32.98
CA PRO A 352 9.27 23.57 32.54
C PRO A 352 9.29 24.34 31.20
N SER A 353 10.37 24.27 30.42
CA SER A 353 10.42 24.84 29.08
C SER A 353 10.13 23.76 28.04
N PHE A 354 9.11 23.99 27.20
CA PHE A 354 8.64 23.16 26.08
C PHE A 354 9.68 22.94 24.95
N THR A 355 10.93 22.66 25.28
CA THR A 355 11.91 22.16 24.31
C THR A 355 11.64 20.67 24.16
N ALA A 356 11.31 20.23 22.95
CA ALA A 356 10.96 18.85 22.62
C ALA A 356 11.80 17.86 23.42
N ILE A 357 11.14 17.05 24.26
CA ILE A 357 11.77 15.93 24.94
C ILE A 357 12.20 14.97 23.84
N LYS A 358 13.46 15.11 23.38
CA LYS A 358 14.13 14.04 22.65
C LYS A 358 14.17 12.87 23.61
N GLN A 359 13.25 11.92 23.43
CA GLN A 359 13.38 10.59 23.97
C GLN A 359 14.83 10.15 23.69
N PRO A 360 15.66 9.86 24.70
CA PRO A 360 16.96 9.29 24.44
C PRO A 360 16.70 7.94 23.77
N THR A 361 16.85 7.90 22.45
CA THR A 361 16.86 6.66 21.69
C THR A 361 18.14 5.95 22.10
N TYR A 362 18.08 5.13 23.14
CA TYR A 362 19.14 4.17 23.39
C TYR A 362 19.06 3.16 22.25
N PRO A 363 20.09 3.04 21.39
CA PRO A 363 20.09 2.00 20.36
C PRO A 363 20.15 0.66 21.10
N PHE A 364 19.01 -0.01 21.23
CA PHE A 364 18.99 -1.39 21.69
C PHE A 364 19.29 -2.28 20.49
N LYS A 365 20.25 -3.20 20.63
CA LYS A 365 20.56 -4.23 19.64
C LYS A 365 20.04 -5.57 20.16
N PHE A 366 19.23 -6.25 19.34
CA PHE A 366 18.78 -7.59 19.66
C PHE A 366 19.93 -8.59 19.47
N ASN A 367 20.34 -9.30 20.52
CA ASN A 367 21.48 -10.22 20.50
C ASN A 367 21.08 -11.69 20.23
N GLY A 368 19.87 -11.93 19.75
CA GLY A 368 19.31 -13.26 19.49
C GLY A 368 18.49 -13.85 20.63
N ALA A 369 18.56 -13.29 21.85
CA ALA A 369 17.74 -13.71 22.99
C ALA A 369 17.09 -12.53 23.73
N THR A 370 17.81 -11.42 23.88
CA THR A 370 17.37 -10.23 24.61
C THR A 370 17.73 -8.95 23.86
N TRP A 371 17.00 -7.86 24.11
CA TRP A 371 17.34 -6.53 23.61
C TRP A 371 18.39 -5.89 24.51
N ASP A 372 19.65 -5.90 24.08
CA ASP A 372 20.76 -5.37 24.85
C ASP A 372 21.03 -3.90 24.48
N ARG A 373 21.61 -3.11 25.39
CA ARG A 373 22.05 -1.75 25.05
C ARG A 373 23.21 -1.85 24.07
N ASP A 374 23.27 -0.99 23.05
CA ASP A 374 24.52 -0.83 22.28
C ASP A 374 25.59 -0.39 23.27
N PHE A 375 26.58 -1.25 23.49
CA PHE A 375 27.65 -0.99 24.42
C PHE A 375 28.94 -0.77 23.63
N THR A 376 29.75 0.16 24.11
CA THR A 376 31.13 0.33 23.68
C THR A 376 32.04 -0.36 24.69
N CYS A 377 33.21 -0.83 24.26
CA CYS A 377 34.24 -1.34 25.17
C CYS A 377 35.30 -0.26 25.39
N PRO A 378 35.13 0.63 26.39
CA PRO A 378 36.05 1.74 26.61
C PRO A 378 37.36 1.30 27.28
N LEU A 379 37.40 0.10 27.88
CA LEU A 379 38.55 -0.38 28.61
C LEU A 379 39.44 -1.23 27.70
N SER A 380 40.75 -1.17 27.95
CA SER A 380 41.70 -2.11 27.35
C SER A 380 42.71 -2.57 28.40
N ALA A 381 43.19 -3.80 28.26
CA ALA A 381 44.25 -4.34 29.10
C ALA A 381 45.31 -5.04 28.24
N PRO A 382 46.61 -4.83 28.53
CA PRO A 382 47.67 -5.54 27.85
C PRO A 382 47.67 -7.02 28.27
N ILE A 383 48.03 -7.90 27.34
CA ILE A 383 48.28 -9.32 27.59
C ILE A 383 49.79 -9.49 27.64
N THR A 384 50.31 -10.12 28.70
CA THR A 384 51.75 -10.36 28.85
C THR A 384 52.00 -11.74 29.47
N PHE A 385 52.34 -12.71 28.63
CA PHE A 385 52.85 -14.02 29.04
C PHE A 385 54.37 -14.01 28.97
N THR A 386 55.03 -14.32 30.08
CA THR A 386 56.50 -14.45 30.15
C THR A 386 56.86 -15.89 30.46
N ALA A 387 57.03 -16.70 29.40
CA ALA A 387 57.44 -18.10 29.48
C ALA A 387 56.63 -18.98 30.46
N ALA A 388 55.32 -18.72 30.57
CA ALA A 388 54.40 -19.47 31.43
C ALA A 388 53.41 -20.30 30.59
N SER A 389 53.11 -21.52 31.05
CA SER A 389 51.96 -22.31 30.59
C SER A 389 50.80 -22.14 31.58
N GLY A 390 49.59 -22.51 31.15
CA GLY A 390 48.39 -22.41 31.98
C GLY A 390 47.67 -21.06 31.83
N SER A 391 46.91 -20.70 32.86
CA SER A 391 45.99 -19.56 32.81
C SER A 391 46.66 -18.26 33.27
N LEU A 392 46.46 -17.20 32.50
CA LEU A 392 46.80 -15.81 32.86
C LEU A 392 45.52 -15.01 33.00
N GLN A 393 45.39 -14.30 34.11
CA GLN A 393 44.32 -13.33 34.31
C GLN A 393 44.60 -12.05 33.52
N ILE A 394 43.69 -11.70 32.62
CA ILE A 394 43.79 -10.50 31.78
C ILE A 394 42.93 -9.37 32.37
N VAL A 395 41.72 -9.69 32.82
CA VAL A 395 40.83 -8.73 33.51
C VAL A 395 40.45 -9.33 34.85
N ALA A 396 40.67 -8.57 35.92
CA ALA A 396 40.36 -9.03 37.26
C ALA A 396 38.86 -9.17 37.51
N ALA A 397 38.51 -10.18 38.31
CA ALA A 397 37.17 -10.32 38.83
C ALA A 397 36.80 -9.06 39.60
N SER A 398 35.62 -8.53 39.33
CA SER A 398 35.01 -7.47 40.13
C SER A 398 33.69 -7.99 40.67
N GLY A 399 33.46 -7.76 41.97
CA GLY A 399 32.55 -8.55 42.81
C GLY A 399 31.11 -8.64 42.33
N ALA A 400 30.63 -7.71 41.49
CA ALA A 400 29.28 -7.73 40.93
C ALA A 400 29.22 -7.53 39.41
N THR A 401 30.36 -7.36 38.74
CA THR A 401 30.37 -6.92 37.34
C THR A 401 30.58 -8.07 36.37
N ILE A 402 29.99 -7.96 35.18
CA ILE A 402 30.24 -8.82 34.02
C ILE A 402 31.35 -8.19 33.16
N VAL A 403 32.25 -9.01 32.61
CA VAL A 403 33.24 -8.56 31.62
C VAL A 403 32.77 -8.97 30.22
N ARG A 404 32.52 -8.00 29.34
CA ARG A 404 32.25 -8.22 27.90
C ARG A 404 33.49 -7.95 27.07
N ILE A 405 33.81 -8.82 26.14
CA ILE A 405 35.03 -8.76 25.33
C ILE A 405 34.66 -8.27 23.93
N CYS A 406 35.16 -7.10 23.52
CA CYS A 406 34.92 -6.62 22.16
C CYS A 406 35.97 -7.13 21.17
N HIS A 407 37.23 -7.08 21.55
CA HIS A 407 38.36 -7.51 20.72
C HIS A 407 39.42 -8.16 21.57
N ILE A 408 40.11 -9.16 21.03
CA ILE A 408 41.34 -9.70 21.59
C ILE A 408 42.35 -9.91 20.47
N SER A 409 43.60 -9.52 20.69
CA SER A 409 44.71 -9.85 19.80
C SER A 409 45.92 -10.30 20.59
N ILE A 410 46.56 -11.37 20.12
CA ILE A 410 47.71 -12.01 20.76
C ILE A 410 48.75 -12.37 19.68
N SER A 411 50.02 -12.25 20.05
CA SER A 411 51.18 -12.73 19.31
C SER A 411 52.13 -13.46 20.26
N SER A 412 52.58 -14.66 19.91
CA SER A 412 53.44 -15.52 20.71
C SER A 412 54.71 -15.93 19.98
N SER A 413 55.76 -16.24 20.76
CA SER A 413 57.08 -16.64 20.26
C SER A 413 57.12 -18.05 19.65
N ALA A 414 56.11 -18.87 19.93
CA ALA A 414 55.94 -20.22 19.39
C ALA A 414 54.44 -20.56 19.32
N ALA A 415 54.10 -21.55 18.50
CA ALA A 415 52.72 -21.99 18.35
C ALA A 415 52.25 -22.71 19.62
N SER A 416 51.03 -22.38 20.08
CA SER A 416 50.40 -22.96 21.27
C SER A 416 48.91 -23.15 21.03
N ASN A 417 48.27 -23.97 21.87
CA ASN A 417 46.81 -24.02 21.93
C ASN A 417 46.32 -22.98 22.93
N TRP A 418 45.42 -22.10 22.49
CA TRP A 418 44.89 -21.00 23.29
C TRP A 418 43.41 -21.19 23.59
N THR A 419 42.97 -20.91 24.81
CA THR A 419 41.54 -20.89 25.17
C THR A 419 41.21 -19.63 25.95
N ILE A 420 40.14 -18.93 25.56
CA ILE A 420 39.58 -17.83 26.35
C ILE A 420 38.64 -18.43 27.38
N GLN A 421 38.84 -18.13 28.66
CA GLN A 421 38.09 -18.74 29.75
C GLN A 421 37.80 -17.73 30.86
N TYR A 422 36.89 -18.08 31.77
CA TYR A 422 36.68 -17.35 33.01
C TYR A 422 36.89 -18.25 34.22
N GLY A 423 37.09 -17.65 35.39
CA GLY A 423 37.18 -18.35 36.67
C GLY A 423 37.38 -17.39 37.84
N THR A 424 37.51 -17.93 39.04
CA THR A 424 37.74 -17.15 40.27
C THR A 424 39.20 -17.26 40.74
N GLY A 425 39.61 -16.30 41.57
CA GLY A 425 40.97 -16.23 42.13
C GLY A 425 42.01 -15.68 41.16
N ALA A 426 43.24 -15.50 41.66
CA ALA A 426 44.37 -15.07 40.86
C ALA A 426 44.60 -16.07 39.71
N ASN A 427 44.77 -15.56 38.48
CA ASN A 427 45.02 -16.36 37.28
C ASN A 427 43.89 -17.36 36.95
N CYS A 428 42.67 -17.11 37.43
CA CYS A 428 41.55 -18.06 37.34
C CYS A 428 41.92 -19.45 37.90
N GLY A 429 42.60 -19.51 39.05
CA GLY A 429 43.06 -20.77 39.63
C GLY A 429 41.95 -21.75 40.02
N THR A 430 40.69 -21.30 40.14
CA THR A 430 39.54 -22.14 40.52
C THR A 430 38.31 -21.90 39.65
N GLY A 431 37.48 -22.93 39.50
CA GLY A 431 36.16 -22.81 38.86
C GLY A 431 36.21 -22.39 37.39
N THR A 432 37.23 -22.83 36.65
CA THR A 432 37.43 -22.39 35.28
C THR A 432 36.40 -22.97 34.32
N ALA A 433 35.87 -22.14 33.43
CA ALA A 433 35.06 -22.57 32.31
C ALA A 433 35.46 -21.84 31.03
N ALA A 434 35.55 -22.58 29.93
CA ALA A 434 35.93 -22.04 28.63
C ALA A 434 34.78 -21.19 28.04
N LEU A 435 35.11 -19.97 27.61
CA LEU A 435 34.21 -19.10 26.84
C LEU A 435 34.25 -19.45 25.35
N THR A 436 35.36 -19.98 24.87
CA THR A 436 35.58 -20.41 23.48
C THR A 436 36.07 -21.85 23.42
N GLY A 437 36.03 -22.46 22.23
CA GLY A 437 36.87 -23.64 21.96
C GLY A 437 38.36 -23.30 21.98
N ALA A 438 39.21 -24.34 21.94
CA ALA A 438 40.66 -24.18 21.84
C ALA A 438 41.08 -23.79 20.42
N TYR A 439 41.87 -22.73 20.30
CA TYR A 439 42.55 -22.30 19.08
C TYR A 439 43.87 -23.06 18.97
N ASN A 440 43.91 -24.12 18.17
CA ASN A 440 45.05 -25.04 18.12
C ASN A 440 46.21 -24.52 17.27
N ASN A 441 47.43 -24.67 17.79
CA ASN A 441 48.67 -24.40 17.07
C ASN A 441 48.76 -22.97 16.48
N VAL A 442 48.38 -21.96 17.27
CA VAL A 442 48.32 -20.56 16.84
C VAL A 442 49.49 -19.76 17.42
N THR A 443 50.21 -19.05 16.56
CA THR A 443 51.23 -18.05 16.93
C THR A 443 50.66 -16.65 17.05
N THR A 444 49.66 -16.31 16.23
CA THR A 444 49.02 -14.99 16.22
C THR A 444 47.54 -15.12 15.94
N PHE A 445 46.69 -14.42 16.68
CA PHE A 445 45.29 -14.23 16.31
C PHE A 445 44.76 -12.87 16.75
N ALA A 446 43.77 -12.38 16.02
CA ALA A 446 42.97 -11.21 16.35
C ALA A 446 41.51 -11.55 16.09
N LEU A 447 40.66 -11.41 17.10
CA LEU A 447 39.25 -11.80 17.05
C LEU A 447 38.38 -10.64 17.53
N ASP A 448 37.36 -10.33 16.72
CA ASP A 448 36.32 -9.35 17.03
C ASP A 448 35.03 -10.08 17.42
N PHE A 449 34.54 -9.83 18.63
CA PHE A 449 33.34 -10.51 19.15
C PHE A 449 32.11 -9.61 19.19
N ALA A 450 32.27 -8.31 18.91
CA ALA A 450 31.22 -7.30 19.11
C ALA A 450 30.54 -7.41 20.49
N GLY A 451 31.30 -7.85 21.51
CA GLY A 451 30.88 -8.11 22.91
C GLY A 451 29.77 -9.11 23.14
N THR A 452 29.61 -10.05 22.21
CA THR A 452 28.82 -11.28 22.42
C THR A 452 29.46 -12.19 23.48
N LEU A 453 30.79 -12.17 23.58
CA LEU A 453 31.53 -12.98 24.55
C LEU A 453 31.58 -12.27 25.91
N ARG A 454 31.04 -12.93 26.94
CA ARG A 454 30.92 -12.36 28.30
C ARG A 454 31.20 -13.37 29.39
N THR A 455 31.76 -12.92 30.50
CA THR A 455 31.87 -13.70 31.74
C THR A 455 30.55 -13.68 32.51
N PRO A 456 30.30 -14.63 33.43
CA PRO A 456 29.36 -14.40 34.52
C PRO A 456 29.85 -13.27 35.43
N ALA A 457 28.95 -12.72 36.25
CA ALA A 457 29.31 -11.76 37.30
C ALA A 457 30.33 -12.38 38.27
N SER A 458 31.21 -11.55 38.83
CA SER A 458 32.20 -11.96 39.84
C SER A 458 33.28 -12.94 39.34
N GLN A 459 33.45 -13.07 38.02
CA GLN A 459 34.46 -13.93 37.40
C GLN A 459 35.55 -13.09 36.73
N ALA A 460 36.80 -13.55 36.79
CA ALA A 460 37.92 -12.97 36.07
C ALA A 460 37.94 -13.49 34.63
N LEU A 461 38.41 -12.67 33.68
CA LEU A 461 38.72 -13.10 32.32
C LEU A 461 40.16 -13.58 32.25
N CYS A 462 40.34 -14.80 31.75
CA CYS A 462 41.65 -15.41 31.58
C CYS A 462 41.88 -15.98 30.19
N LEU A 463 43.15 -16.12 29.87
CA LEU A 463 43.62 -16.83 28.69
C LEU A 463 44.47 -18.01 29.15
N ASN A 464 44.22 -19.19 28.60
CA ASN A 464 44.98 -20.40 28.90
C ASN A 464 45.86 -20.79 27.71
N SER A 465 47.13 -21.07 27.96
CA SER A 465 48.10 -21.59 26.97
C SER A 465 48.52 -23.01 27.33
N SER A 466 48.51 -23.92 26.35
CA SER A 466 48.91 -25.32 26.58
C SER A 466 50.39 -25.52 26.84
N VAL A 467 51.24 -24.59 26.39
CA VAL A 467 52.70 -24.68 26.51
C VAL A 467 53.30 -23.36 27.00
N ALA A 468 54.49 -23.44 27.60
CA ALA A 468 55.19 -22.26 28.08
C ALA A 468 55.71 -21.44 26.89
N VAL A 469 55.13 -20.26 26.69
CA VAL A 469 55.48 -19.35 25.60
C VAL A 469 55.59 -17.92 26.12
N THR A 470 56.36 -17.10 25.40
CA THR A 470 56.30 -15.65 25.58
C THR A 470 55.24 -15.12 24.62
N ALA A 471 54.26 -14.38 25.12
CA ALA A 471 53.21 -13.80 24.29
C ALA A 471 52.83 -12.39 24.77
N GLY A 472 52.47 -11.54 23.81
CA GLY A 472 51.99 -10.18 24.04
C GLY A 472 50.68 -9.93 23.30
N GLY A 473 49.93 -8.92 23.71
CA GLY A 473 48.65 -8.62 23.07
C GLY A 473 47.85 -7.53 23.75
N VAL A 474 46.60 -7.35 23.32
CA VAL A 474 45.62 -6.45 23.93
C VAL A 474 44.24 -7.07 23.91
N VAL A 475 43.48 -6.86 24.98
CA VAL A 475 42.03 -7.07 25.01
C VAL A 475 41.33 -5.73 25.14
N THR A 476 40.24 -5.52 24.40
CA THR A 476 39.31 -4.41 24.65
C THR A 476 38.02 -4.96 25.22
N TYR A 477 37.52 -4.34 26.29
CA TYR A 477 36.41 -4.88 27.08
C TYR A 477 35.56 -3.77 27.71
N ALA A 478 34.39 -4.16 28.19
CA ALA A 478 33.54 -3.38 29.08
C ALA A 478 33.32 -4.17 30.37
N GLN A 479 33.26 -3.46 31.51
CA GLN A 479 32.96 -4.03 32.81
C GLN A 479 31.81 -3.23 33.43
N PHE A 480 30.69 -3.88 33.74
CA PHE A 480 29.44 -3.24 34.18
C PHE A 480 28.67 -4.11 35.17
#